data_AF-A0A9E4QU75-F1
#
_entry.id   AF-A0A9E4QU75-F1
#
_cell.length_a   1.000
_cell.length_b   1.000
_cell.length_c   1.000
_cell.angle_alpha   90.00
_cell.angle_beta   90.00
_cell.angle_gamma   90.00
#
_symmetry.space_group_name_H-M   'P 1'
#
loop_
_entity.id
_entity.type
_entity.pdbx_description
1 polymer ?
#
loop_
_entity_poly.entity_id
_entity_poly.type
_entity_poly.pdbx_seq_one_letter_code
_entity_poly.pdbx_strand_id
1 'polypeptide(L)' 'MIECVILETPADDGAFGIRGVGEPPIIPPPAAIGNAIKDAAGVRMDRLPMSPERVFAAMKERS' A
#
# COMPACT_ATOMS: atom_id res chain seq x y z
N MET A 1 0.81 -14.32 -6.00
CA MET A 1 1.57 -14.76 -4.80
C MET A 1 2.19 -13.51 -4.19
N ILE A 2 2.20 -13.36 -2.87
CA ILE A 2 2.87 -12.23 -2.20
C ILE A 2 4.32 -12.65 -1.95
N GLU A 3 5.28 -11.87 -2.42
CA GLU A 3 6.69 -12.03 -2.08
C GLU A 3 6.98 -11.32 -0.76
N CYS A 4 7.57 -12.04 0.20
CA CYS A 4 7.93 -11.51 1.51
C CYS A 4 9.45 -11.40 1.60
N VAL A 5 9.95 -10.19 1.75
CA VAL A 5 11.39 -9.91 1.96
C VAL A 5 11.62 -9.56 3.43
N ILE A 6 12.47 -10.32 4.11
CA ILE A 6 12.86 -10.04 5.50
C ILE A 6 14.04 -9.08 5.49
N LEU A 7 13.85 -7.89 6.08
CA LEU A 7 14.91 -6.90 6.24
C LEU A 7 15.40 -6.90 7.69
N GLU A 8 16.70 -7.12 7.87
CA GLU A 8 17.34 -7.07 9.17
C GLU A 8 17.98 -5.68 9.37
N THR A 9 17.29 -4.83 10.11
CA THR A 9 17.80 -3.51 10.52
C THR A 9 17.59 -3.37 12.03
N PRO A 10 18.64 -3.53 12.86
CA PRO A 10 18.50 -3.53 14.31
C PRO A 10 17.80 -2.28 14.85
N ALA A 11 16.95 -2.45 15.86
CA ALA A 11 16.43 -1.36 16.68
C ALA A 11 17.43 -0.95 17.76
N ASP A 12 17.65 0.35 17.93
CA ASP A 12 18.57 0.88 18.93
C ASP A 12 18.08 0.61 20.37
N ASP A 13 16.77 0.46 20.55
CA ASP A 13 16.08 0.31 21.84
C ASP A 13 15.47 -1.08 22.07
N GLY A 14 15.61 -2.00 21.10
CA GLY A 14 15.08 -3.36 21.19
C GLY A 14 16.09 -4.35 21.77
N ALA A 15 15.66 -5.22 22.69
CA ALA A 15 16.48 -6.37 23.11
C ALA A 15 16.86 -7.21 21.89
N PHE A 16 18.15 -7.49 21.71
CA PHE A 16 18.69 -8.17 20.52
C PHE A 16 18.40 -7.44 19.19
N GLY A 17 18.07 -6.15 19.22
CA GLY A 17 17.79 -5.35 18.03
C GLY A 17 16.46 -5.66 17.33
N ILE A 18 15.54 -6.39 17.98
CA ILE A 18 14.27 -6.83 17.37
C ILE A 18 13.31 -5.67 17.09
N ARG A 19 12.44 -5.85 16.08
CA ARG A 19 11.32 -4.95 15.76
C ARG A 19 10.03 -5.73 15.63
N GLY A 20 8.91 -5.11 16.03
CA GLY A 20 7.58 -5.69 15.81
C GLY A 20 7.22 -5.72 14.33
N VAL A 21 6.62 -6.83 13.87
CA VAL A 21 6.27 -7.05 12.44
C VAL A 21 4.78 -7.36 12.21
N GLY A 22 3.95 -7.32 13.25
CA GLY A 22 2.52 -7.60 13.12
C GLY A 22 1.76 -6.56 12.28
N GLU A 23 2.00 -5.28 12.55
CA GLU A 23 1.31 -4.16 11.90
C GLU A 23 2.03 -3.60 10.66
N PRO A 24 3.38 -3.47 10.62
CA PRO A 24 4.06 -2.85 9.48
C PRO A 24 3.70 -3.42 8.09
N PRO A 25 3.49 -4.75 7.89
CA PRO A 25 3.14 -5.30 6.59
C PRO A 25 1.72 -4.94 6.10
N ILE A 26 0.78 -4.58 6.98
CA ILE A 26 -0.60 -4.25 6.57
C ILE A 26 -0.80 -2.77 6.22
N ILE A 27 0.12 -1.90 6.65
CA ILE A 27 0.05 -0.45 6.41
C ILE A 27 0.32 -0.06 4.95
N PRO A 28 1.37 -0.54 4.26
CA PRO A 28 1.71 -0.08 2.91
C PRO A 28 0.82 -0.58 1.75
N PRO A 29 0.17 -1.77 1.77
CA PRO A 29 -0.56 -2.27 0.61
C PRO A 29 -1.63 -1.32 0.05
N PRO A 30 -2.49 -0.65 0.85
CA PRO A 30 -3.48 0.27 0.30
C PRO A 30 -2.87 1.45 -0.47
N ALA A 31 -1.76 1.99 0.01
CA ALA A 31 -1.05 3.09 -0.66
C ALA A 31 -0.34 2.60 -1.94
N ALA A 32 0.28 1.41 -1.90
CA ALA A 32 0.90 0.80 -3.07
C ALA A 32 -0.12 0.54 -4.19
N ILE A 33 -1.30 0.00 -3.85
CA ILE A 33 -2.41 -0.20 -4.80
C ILE A 33 -2.90 1.15 -5.37
N GLY A 34 -3.04 2.18 -4.54
CA GLY A 34 -3.47 3.51 -5.00
C GLY A 34 -2.47 4.15 -5.97
N ASN A 35 -1.17 3.98 -5.74
CA ASN A 35 -0.14 4.42 -6.66
C ASN A 35 -0.16 3.61 -7.97
N ALA A 36 -0.39 2.30 -7.92
CA ALA A 36 -0.52 1.46 -9.11
C ALA A 36 -1.73 1.84 -9.97
N ILE A 37 -2.87 2.18 -9.35
CA ILE A 37 -4.05 2.68 -10.08
C ILE A 37 -3.74 4.02 -10.77
N LYS A 38 -3.05 4.93 -10.08
CA LYS A 38 -2.64 6.21 -10.69
C LYS A 38 -1.72 5.99 -11.88
N ASP A 39 -0.76 5.08 -11.77
CA ASP A 39 0.17 4.76 -12.85
C ASP A 39 -0.56 4.14 -14.06
N ALA A 40 -1.43 3.16 -13.82
CA ALA A 40 -2.12 2.42 -14.89
C ALA A 40 -3.28 3.19 -15.55
N ALA A 41 -4.04 3.98 -14.79
CA ALA A 41 -5.29 4.61 -15.25
C ALA A 41 -5.27 6.14 -15.23
N GLY A 42 -4.20 6.76 -14.70
CA GLY A 42 -4.06 8.22 -14.63
C GLY A 42 -4.98 8.90 -13.61
N VAL A 43 -5.65 8.15 -12.73
CA VAL A 43 -6.56 8.67 -11.71
C VAL A 43 -5.99 8.47 -10.30
N ARG A 44 -6.09 9.48 -9.45
CA ARG A 44 -5.65 9.40 -8.05
C ARG A 44 -6.82 8.99 -7.17
N MET A 45 -6.74 7.80 -6.59
CA MET A 45 -7.67 7.36 -5.55
C MET A 45 -7.21 7.86 -4.18
N ASP A 46 -8.12 8.43 -3.40
CA ASP A 46 -7.89 8.94 -2.03
C ASP A 46 -8.79 8.28 -0.98
N ARG A 47 -9.67 7.37 -1.42
CA ARG A 47 -10.65 6.70 -0.57
C ARG A 47 -10.60 5.18 -0.71
N LEU A 48 -10.62 4.51 0.43
CA LEU A 48 -10.78 3.06 0.51
C LEU A 48 -12.25 2.64 0.72
N PRO A 49 -12.65 1.43 0.29
CA PRO A 49 -11.93 0.61 -0.69
C PRO A 49 -11.93 1.26 -2.08
N MET A 50 -10.89 0.98 -2.86
CA MET A 50 -10.79 1.34 -4.28
C MET A 50 -11.53 0.30 -5.12
N SER A 51 -12.85 0.22 -4.95
CA SER A 51 -13.68 -0.77 -5.66
C SER A 51 -13.72 -0.49 -7.17
N PRO A 52 -14.01 -1.49 -8.01
CA PRO A 52 -14.08 -1.32 -9.47
C PRO A 52 -15.02 -0.17 -9.89
N GLU A 53 -16.16 -0.01 -9.22
CA GLU A 53 -17.15 1.03 -9.51
C GLU A 53 -16.58 2.43 -9.24
N ARG A 54 -15.83 2.60 -8.14
CA ARG A 54 -15.22 3.88 -7.78
C ARG A 54 -14.06 4.24 -8.70
N VAL A 55 -13.23 3.25 -9.06
CA VAL A 55 -12.14 3.45 -10.02
C VAL A 55 -12.73 3.81 -11.39
N PHE A 56 -13.79 3.12 -11.82
CA PHE A 56 -14.48 3.42 -13.07
C PHE A 56 -15.10 4.83 -13.10
N ALA A 57 -15.77 5.23 -12.01
CA ALA A 57 -16.30 6.59 -11.87
C ALA A 57 -15.20 7.65 -11.95
N ALA A 58 -14.08 7.46 -11.24
CA ALA A 58 -12.94 8.37 -11.30
C ALA A 58 -12.33 8.48 -12.71
N MET A 59 -12.30 7.37 -13.47
CA MET A 59 -11.86 7.39 -14.88
C MET A 59 -12.82 8.18 -15.78
N LYS A 60 -14.12 8.14 -15.50
CA LYS A 60 -15.15 8.88 -16.25
C LYS A 60 -15.13 10.38 -15.96
N GLU A 61 -14.94 10.77 -14.70
CA GLU A 61 -14.85 12.19 -14.31
C GLU A 61 -13.63 12.91 -14.92
N ARG A 62 -12.59 12.15 -15.30
CA ARG A 62 -11.39 12.67 -15.95
C ARG A 62 -11.55 12.88 -17.47
N SER A 63 -12.53 12.23 -18.11
CA SER A 63 -12.75 12.27 -19.58
C SER A 63 -13.52 13.52 -19.98
#